data_AF-A0A2D6Q5Q4-F1
#
_entry.id   AF-A0A2D6Q5Q4-F1
#
_cell.length_a   1.000
_cell.length_b   1.000
_cell.length_c   1.000
_cell.angle_alpha   90.00
_cell.angle_beta   90.00
_cell.angle_gamma   90.00
#
_symmetry.space_group_name_H-M   'P 1'
#
loop_
_entity.id
_entity.type
_entity.pdbx_description
1 polymer ?
#
loop_
_entity_poly.entity_id
_entity_poly.type
_entity_poly.pdbx_seq_one_letter_code
_entity_poly.pdbx_strand_id
1 'polypeptide(L)'
;MLDKKLKEKIIPALMLVFTIIGLMSAIYLTDLYYSTESSDTICDINSTVSCTNLAQSEYSDIGPVPIALLGVVAYLAFLLISSLMLLPNFAKRICSCLTSKNLAKIMLILTSIGMLFTVYLIAVELIIQILCLGCFISWIATGALWILSFIQYHKV
;
A
#
# COMPACT_ATOMS: atom_id res chain seq x y z
N MET A 1 28.58 -16.79 4.05
CA MET A 1 28.58 -15.44 3.43
C MET A 1 27.42 -15.24 2.44
N LEU A 2 27.00 -16.26 1.69
CA LEU A 2 25.83 -16.19 0.79
C LEU A 2 24.52 -15.85 1.52
N ASP A 3 24.26 -16.43 2.69
CA ASP A 3 23.04 -16.17 3.47
C ASP A 3 22.86 -14.70 3.86
N LYS A 4 23.95 -13.97 4.15
CA LYS A 4 23.88 -12.58 4.61
C LYS A 4 23.45 -11.64 3.47
N LYS A 5 24.03 -11.81 2.28
CA LYS A 5 23.66 -11.05 1.07
C LYS A 5 22.26 -11.42 0.56
N LEU A 6 21.86 -12.70 0.69
CA LEU A 6 20.51 -13.14 0.34
C LEU A 6 19.48 -12.47 1.27
N LYS A 7 19.72 -12.46 2.59
CA LYS A 7 18.84 -11.80 3.58
C LYS A 7 18.75 -10.29 3.40
N GLU A 8 19.82 -9.63 2.94
CA GLU A 8 19.85 -8.19 2.66
C GLU A 8 18.99 -7.80 1.46
N LYS A 9 18.87 -8.66 0.44
CA LYS A 9 18.03 -8.41 -0.73
C LYS A 9 16.61 -8.97 -0.61
N ILE A 10 16.40 -9.98 0.25
CA ILE A 10 15.09 -10.61 0.46
C ILE A 10 14.08 -9.61 1.04
N ILE A 11 14.47 -8.78 2.00
CA ILE A 11 13.53 -7.82 2.63
C ILE A 11 12.99 -6.82 1.60
N PRO A 12 13.82 -6.07 0.83
CA PRO A 12 13.30 -5.15 -0.17
C PRO A 12 12.57 -5.88 -1.32
N ALA A 13 12.92 -7.14 -1.64
CA ALA A 13 12.15 -7.94 -2.59
C ALA A 13 10.75 -8.30 -2.07
N LEU A 14 10.62 -8.70 -0.79
CA LEU A 14 9.34 -8.93 -0.13
C LEU A 14 8.50 -7.65 -0.11
N MET A 15 9.10 -6.50 0.22
CA MET A 15 8.39 -5.21 0.16
C MET A 15 7.84 -4.94 -1.24
N LEU A 16 8.62 -5.24 -2.28
CA LEU A 16 8.18 -5.07 -3.66
C LEU A 16 6.98 -5.97 -3.98
N VAL A 17 6.99 -7.24 -3.56
CA VAL A 17 5.85 -8.16 -3.74
C VAL A 17 4.59 -7.64 -3.05
N PHE A 18 4.67 -7.26 -1.76
CA PHE A 18 3.52 -6.72 -1.03
C PHE A 18 3.01 -5.41 -1.63
N THR A 19 3.92 -4.57 -2.13
CA THR A 19 3.55 -3.32 -2.79
C THR A 19 2.78 -3.58 -4.09
N ILE A 20 3.20 -4.56 -4.90
CA ILE A 20 2.48 -4.92 -6.13
C ILE A 20 1.06 -5.41 -5.78
N ILE A 21 0.94 -6.27 -4.76
CA ILE A 21 -0.36 -6.78 -4.32
C ILE A 21 -1.28 -5.63 -3.91
N GLY A 22 -0.78 -4.69 -3.09
CA GLY A 22 -1.54 -3.52 -2.67
C GLY A 22 -1.83 -2.53 -3.80
N LEU A 23 -0.93 -2.41 -4.78
CA LEU A 23 -1.16 -1.58 -5.96
C LEU A 23 -2.29 -2.16 -6.83
N MET A 24 -2.31 -3.49 -7.02
CA MET A 24 -3.37 -4.15 -7.76
C MET A 24 -4.73 -3.98 -7.09
N SER A 25 -4.81 -4.09 -5.76
CA SER A 25 -6.06 -3.81 -5.05
C SER A 25 -6.50 -2.35 -5.19
N ALA A 26 -5.58 -1.39 -5.06
CA ALA A 26 -5.91 0.03 -5.21
C ALA A 26 -6.38 0.39 -6.63
N ILE A 27 -5.74 -0.16 -7.66
CA ILE A 27 -6.16 0.01 -9.06
C ILE A 27 -7.55 -0.59 -9.27
N TYR A 28 -7.79 -1.80 -8.76
CA TYR A 28 -9.09 -2.46 -8.86
C TYR A 28 -10.21 -1.63 -8.21
N LEU A 29 -9.99 -1.08 -7.01
CA LEU A 29 -10.96 -0.20 -6.37
C LEU A 29 -11.18 1.10 -7.15
N THR A 30 -10.13 1.64 -7.77
CA THR A 30 -10.23 2.87 -8.57
C THR A 30 -11.08 2.62 -9.82
N ASP A 31 -10.86 1.49 -10.49
CA ASP A 31 -11.66 1.07 -11.64
C ASP A 31 -13.14 0.90 -11.26
N LEU A 32 -13.39 0.31 -10.09
CA LEU A 32 -14.75 0.13 -9.55
C LEU A 32 -15.43 1.47 -9.23
N TYR A 33 -14.69 2.43 -8.69
CA TYR A 33 -15.21 3.78 -8.39
C TYR A 33 -15.67 4.51 -9.67
N TYR A 34 -14.94 4.35 -10.77
CA TYR A 34 -15.31 4.96 -12.06
C TYR A 34 -16.31 4.14 -12.88
N SER A 35 -16.53 2.88 -12.51
CA SER A 35 -17.49 2.01 -13.20
C SER A 35 -18.91 2.42 -12.85
N THR A 36 -19.67 2.84 -13.86
CA THR A 36 -21.08 3.27 -13.73
C THR A 36 -22.06 2.10 -13.64
N GLU A 37 -21.63 0.90 -14.02
CA GLU A 37 -22.43 -0.32 -13.94
C GLU A 37 -22.17 -0.98 -12.58
N SER A 38 -23.19 -1.03 -11.72
CA SER A 38 -23.23 -1.83 -10.49
C SER A 38 -23.23 -3.31 -10.86
N SER A 39 -22.08 -3.78 -11.33
CA SER A 39 -21.83 -5.16 -11.69
C SER A 39 -21.46 -5.87 -10.39
N ASP A 40 -22.18 -6.92 -10.00
CA ASP A 40 -21.79 -7.78 -8.89
C ASP A 40 -20.33 -8.20 -9.10
N THR A 41 -19.43 -7.57 -8.35
CA THR A 41 -18.00 -7.84 -8.52
C THR A 41 -17.59 -9.08 -7.77
N ILE A 42 -16.40 -9.59 -8.06
CA ILE A 42 -15.82 -10.75 -7.36
C ILE A 42 -15.72 -10.50 -5.84
N CYS A 43 -15.74 -9.24 -5.41
CA CYS A 43 -15.68 -8.85 -4.01
C CYS A 43 -17.05 -8.53 -3.38
N ASP A 44 -18.14 -8.59 -4.14
CA ASP A 44 -19.50 -8.39 -3.65
C ASP A 44 -20.11 -9.75 -3.31
N ILE A 45 -19.99 -10.14 -2.04
CA ILE A 45 -20.50 -11.43 -1.53
C ILE A 45 -21.91 -11.24 -0.94
N ASN A 46 -22.14 -10.13 -0.24
CA ASN A 46 -23.42 -9.78 0.36
C ASN A 46 -23.51 -8.26 0.60
N SER A 47 -24.66 -7.73 1.02
CA SER A 47 -24.85 -6.31 1.34
C SER A 47 -23.88 -5.77 2.40
N THR A 48 -23.46 -6.62 3.34
CA THR A 48 -22.46 -6.31 4.38
C THR A 48 -21.02 -6.51 3.92
N VAL A 49 -20.77 -7.28 2.86
CA VAL A 49 -19.43 -7.57 2.33
C VAL A 49 -19.42 -7.22 0.84
N SER A 50 -19.20 -5.94 0.56
CA SER A 50 -19.28 -5.38 -0.78
C SER A 50 -18.27 -4.25 -0.98
N CYS A 51 -17.40 -4.42 -1.97
CA CYS A 51 -16.48 -3.37 -2.41
C CYS A 51 -17.23 -2.24 -3.11
N THR A 52 -18.30 -2.55 -3.84
CA THR A 52 -19.09 -1.58 -4.59
C THR A 52 -19.84 -0.64 -3.65
N ASN A 53 -20.52 -1.20 -2.64
CA ASN A 53 -21.24 -0.40 -1.64
C ASN A 53 -20.28 0.49 -0.84
N LEU A 54 -19.07 -0.01 -0.55
CA LEU A 54 -18.05 0.83 0.09
C LEU A 54 -17.62 1.97 -0.84
N ALA A 55 -17.30 1.67 -2.11
CA ALA A 55 -16.83 2.65 -3.08
C ALA A 55 -17.86 3.73 -3.43
N GLN A 56 -19.15 3.44 -3.30
CA GLN A 56 -20.23 4.42 -3.51
C GLN A 56 -20.66 5.17 -2.23
N SER A 57 -20.02 4.88 -1.09
CA SER A 57 -20.35 5.54 0.17
C SER A 57 -19.85 6.99 0.22
N GLU A 58 -20.44 7.80 1.11
CA GLU A 58 -20.01 9.19 1.37
C GLU A 58 -18.54 9.28 1.84
N TYR A 59 -18.00 8.19 2.38
CA TYR A 59 -16.62 8.14 2.88
C TYR A 59 -15.59 7.77 1.82
N SER A 60 -16.00 7.48 0.58
CA SER A 60 -15.07 7.14 -0.51
C SER A 60 -14.26 8.33 -1.01
N ASP A 61 -14.72 9.54 -0.70
CA ASP A 61 -14.13 10.78 -1.14
C ASP A 61 -13.61 11.59 0.05
N ILE A 62 -12.38 12.11 -0.09
CA ILE A 62 -11.86 13.14 0.81
C ILE A 62 -11.92 14.45 0.04
N GLY A 63 -13.03 15.18 0.21
CA GLY A 63 -13.32 16.37 -0.57
C GLY A 63 -13.52 16.01 -2.06
N PRO A 64 -12.69 16.52 -2.99
CA PRO A 64 -12.80 16.20 -4.41
C PRO A 64 -11.95 14.98 -4.84
N VAL A 65 -11.22 14.34 -3.93
CA VAL A 65 -10.25 13.29 -4.26
C VAL A 65 -10.73 11.92 -3.78
N PRO A 66 -10.86 10.94 -4.68
CA PRO A 66 -11.19 9.57 -4.30
C PRO A 66 -10.07 8.93 -3.47
N ILE A 67 -10.44 8.27 -2.37
CA ILE A 67 -9.50 7.57 -1.49
C ILE A 67 -8.74 6.47 -2.24
N ALA A 68 -9.41 5.81 -3.19
CA ALA A 68 -8.78 4.77 -4.03
C ALA A 68 -7.55 5.32 -4.77
N LEU A 69 -7.64 6.57 -5.27
CA LEU A 69 -6.57 7.25 -5.99
C LEU A 69 -5.38 7.56 -5.06
N LEU A 70 -5.65 7.96 -3.81
CA LEU A 70 -4.61 8.15 -2.79
C LEU A 70 -3.86 6.84 -2.51
N GLY A 71 -4.58 5.73 -2.45
CA GLY A 71 -3.99 4.39 -2.33
C GLY A 71 -3.04 4.08 -3.48
N VAL A 72 -3.45 4.32 -4.73
CA VAL A 72 -2.59 4.13 -5.91
C VAL A 72 -1.32 4.96 -5.81
N VAL A 73 -1.42 6.25 -5.48
CA VAL A 73 -0.27 7.14 -5.34
C VAL A 73 0.67 6.65 -4.24
N ALA A 74 0.14 6.22 -3.10
CA ALA A 74 0.94 5.69 -1.99
C ALA A 74 1.71 4.41 -2.39
N TYR A 75 1.03 3.43 -3.02
CA TYR A 75 1.68 2.21 -3.47
C TYR A 75 2.70 2.44 -4.59
N LEU A 76 2.47 3.41 -5.48
CA LEU A 76 3.47 3.81 -6.47
C LEU A 76 4.73 4.39 -5.80
N ALA A 77 4.57 5.21 -4.75
CA ALA A 77 5.69 5.71 -3.97
C ALA A 77 6.46 4.58 -3.28
N PHE A 78 5.76 3.62 -2.67
CA PHE A 78 6.38 2.44 -2.05
C PHE A 78 7.13 1.59 -3.08
N LEU A 79 6.61 1.48 -4.31
CA LEU A 79 7.19 0.68 -5.38
C LEU A 79 8.51 1.30 -5.85
N LEU A 80 8.50 2.62 -6.07
CA LEU A 80 9.69 3.37 -6.45
C LEU A 80 10.79 3.25 -5.40
N ILE A 81 10.45 3.44 -4.13
CA ILE A 81 11.43 3.37 -3.03
C ILE A 81 11.97 1.94 -2.87
N SER A 82 11.11 0.92 -2.90
CA SER A 82 11.53 -0.48 -2.81
C SER A 82 12.44 -0.88 -3.97
N SER A 83 12.15 -0.42 -5.19
CA SER A 83 13.01 -0.61 -6.37
C SER A 83 14.37 0.07 -6.22
N LEU A 84 14.39 1.33 -5.74
CA LEU A 84 15.64 2.05 -5.45
C LEU A 84 16.49 1.35 -4.39
N MET A 85 15.87 0.71 -3.40
CA MET A 85 16.57 -0.07 -2.38
C MET A 85 17.19 -1.37 -2.93
N LEU A 86 16.59 -1.98 -3.97
CA LEU A 86 17.16 -3.15 -4.66
C LEU A 86 18.33 -2.78 -5.57
N LEU A 87 18.35 -1.56 -6.11
CA LEU A 87 19.38 -1.04 -7.02
C LEU A 87 20.12 0.17 -6.41
N PRO A 88 20.93 0.00 -5.34
CA PRO A 88 21.59 1.10 -4.65
C PRO A 88 22.57 1.88 -5.52
N ASN A 89 23.17 1.24 -6.53
CA ASN A 89 24.04 1.90 -7.50
C ASN A 89 23.27 2.86 -8.42
N PHE A 90 22.01 2.55 -8.73
CA PHE A 90 21.14 3.42 -9.51
C PHE A 90 20.63 4.59 -8.67
N ALA A 91 20.24 4.34 -7.42
CA ALA A 91 19.83 5.38 -6.47
C ALA A 91 20.93 6.44 -6.27
N LYS A 92 22.19 6.02 -6.09
CA LYS A 92 23.34 6.93 -5.98
C LYS A 92 23.60 7.74 -7.25
N ARG A 93 23.27 7.22 -8.44
CA ARG A 93 23.37 7.94 -9.71
C ARG A 93 22.31 9.03 -9.86
N ILE A 94 21.10 8.79 -9.35
CA ILE A 94 20.01 9.78 -9.39
C ILE A 94 20.32 10.94 -8.45
N CYS A 95 20.72 10.63 -7.21
CA CYS A 95 21.05 11.65 -6.23
C CYS A 95 22.03 11.10 -5.20
N SER A 96 23.11 11.84 -4.93
CA SER A 96 24.11 11.47 -3.93
C SER A 96 23.51 11.37 -2.51
N CYS A 97 22.40 12.08 -2.24
CA CYS A 97 21.70 12.05 -0.96
C CYS A 97 20.87 10.78 -0.72
N LEU A 98 20.59 9.97 -1.76
CA LEU A 98 19.82 8.73 -1.66
C LEU A 98 20.72 7.57 -1.19
N THR A 99 21.10 7.62 0.08
CA THR A 99 21.79 6.50 0.76
C THR A 99 20.77 5.49 1.28
N SER A 100 21.17 4.22 1.44
CA SER A 100 20.35 3.14 1.99
C SER A 100 19.63 3.52 3.29
N LYS A 101 20.30 4.29 4.16
CA LYS A 101 19.75 4.82 5.42
C LYS A 101 18.59 5.80 5.20
N ASN A 102 18.78 6.75 4.30
CA ASN A 102 17.76 7.75 3.99
C ASN A 102 16.56 7.11 3.31
N LEU A 103 16.78 6.17 2.39
CA LEU A 103 15.70 5.41 1.76
C LEU A 103 14.90 4.60 2.77
N ALA A 104 15.57 3.87 3.67
CA ALA A 104 14.90 3.12 4.73
C ALA A 104 14.10 4.04 5.67
N LYS A 105 14.65 5.21 6.04
CA LYS A 105 13.97 6.21 6.86
C LYS A 105 12.74 6.79 6.17
N ILE A 106 12.86 7.16 4.88
CA ILE A 106 11.75 7.68 4.08
C ILE A 106 10.65 6.62 3.96
N MET A 107 11.01 5.37 3.66
CA MET A 107 10.06 4.25 3.59
C MET A 107 9.34 4.04 4.92
N LEU A 108 10.04 4.14 6.06
CA LEU A 108 9.45 3.97 7.38
C LEU A 108 8.44 5.08 7.70
N ILE A 109 8.79 6.33 7.39
CA ILE A 109 7.89 7.48 7.59
C ILE A 109 6.63 7.32 6.73
N LEU A 110 6.82 7.01 5.44
CA LEU A 110 5.74 6.83 4.48
C LEU A 110 4.81 5.67 4.86
N THR A 111 5.36 4.51 5.22
CA THR A 111 4.56 3.36 5.68
C THR A 111 3.88 3.63 7.02
N SER A 112 4.48 4.41 7.91
CA SER A 112 3.83 4.82 9.16
C SER A 112 2.62 5.73 8.91
N ILE A 113 2.73 6.67 7.97
CA ILE A 113 1.59 7.50 7.53
C ILE A 113 0.51 6.61 6.89
N GLY A 114 0.90 5.67 6.01
CA GLY A 114 -0.03 4.71 5.41
C GLY A 114 -0.73 3.83 6.45
N MET A 115 -0.04 3.43 7.51
CA MET A 115 -0.60 2.65 8.61
C MET A 115 -1.62 3.46 9.42
N LEU A 116 -1.34 4.73 9.71
CA LEU A 116 -2.31 5.63 10.35
C LEU A 116 -3.55 5.82 9.49
N PHE A 117 -3.36 5.99 8.18
CA PHE A 117 -4.47 6.08 7.23
C PHE A 117 -5.28 4.78 7.16
N THR A 118 -4.61 3.62 7.23
CA THR A 118 -5.26 2.31 7.31
C THR A 118 -6.16 2.22 8.54
N VAL A 119 -5.68 2.63 9.72
CA VAL A 119 -6.50 2.66 10.95
C VAL A 119 -7.74 3.56 10.81
N TYR A 120 -7.59 4.70 10.13
CA TYR A 120 -8.73 5.56 9.80
C TYR A 120 -9.75 4.84 8.91
N LEU A 121 -9.31 4.14 7.86
CA LEU A 121 -10.22 3.38 6.99
C LEU A 121 -10.92 2.22 7.72
N ILE A 122 -10.21 1.53 8.61
CA ILE A 122 -10.82 0.50 9.47
C ILE A 122 -11.95 1.11 10.30
N ALA A 123 -11.74 2.30 10.87
CA ALA A 123 -12.79 2.98 11.64
C ALA A 123 -14.00 3.35 10.77
N VAL A 124 -13.76 3.83 9.55
CA VAL A 124 -14.83 4.13 8.58
C VAL A 124 -15.65 2.89 8.24
N GLU A 125 -15.02 1.76 7.93
CA GLU A 125 -15.70 0.48 7.64
C GLU A 125 -16.58 0.00 8.80
N LEU A 126 -16.09 0.19 10.04
CA LEU A 126 -16.87 -0.12 11.23
C LEU A 126 -18.05 0.85 11.45
N ILE A 127 -17.97 2.10 11.01
CA ILE A 127 -19.08 3.06 11.13
C ILE A 127 -20.21 2.72 10.17
N ILE A 128 -19.88 2.41 8.91
CA ILE A 128 -20.86 2.07 7.87
C ILE A 128 -21.30 0.61 7.88
N GLN A 129 -20.62 -0.25 8.66
CA GLN A 129 -20.90 -1.69 8.76
C GLN A 129 -20.80 -2.42 7.40
N ILE A 130 -19.90 -1.97 6.52
CA ILE A 130 -19.62 -2.58 5.23
C ILE A 130 -18.14 -2.99 5.22
N LEU A 131 -17.90 -4.28 5.04
CA LEU A 131 -16.56 -4.87 4.96
C LEU A 131 -16.14 -4.98 3.50
N CYS A 132 -14.99 -4.40 3.17
CA CYS A 132 -14.42 -4.46 1.82
C CYS A 132 -13.22 -5.41 1.78
N LEU A 133 -13.31 -6.49 1.00
CA LEU A 133 -12.22 -7.45 0.84
C LEU A 133 -10.96 -6.81 0.24
N GLY A 134 -11.13 -5.87 -0.70
CA GLY A 134 -10.01 -5.16 -1.32
C GLY A 134 -9.29 -4.21 -0.35
N CYS A 135 -10.03 -3.56 0.56
CA CYS A 135 -9.45 -2.80 1.65
C CYS A 135 -8.72 -3.71 2.63
N PHE A 136 -9.29 -4.86 2.98
CA PHE A 136 -8.64 -5.83 3.87
C PHE A 136 -7.28 -6.31 3.32
N ILE A 137 -7.19 -6.60 2.01
CA ILE A 137 -5.92 -6.91 1.34
C ILE A 137 -4.93 -5.76 1.49
N SER A 138 -5.40 -4.53 1.30
CA SER A 138 -4.58 -3.32 1.43
C SER A 138 -4.10 -3.10 2.86
N TRP A 139 -4.90 -3.45 3.87
CA TRP A 139 -4.51 -3.39 5.28
C TRP A 139 -3.38 -4.36 5.59
N ILE A 140 -3.50 -5.60 5.13
CA ILE A 140 -2.46 -6.63 5.29
C ILE A 140 -1.18 -6.19 4.57
N ALA A 141 -1.30 -5.71 3.33
CA ALA A 141 -0.15 -5.26 2.54
C ALA A 141 0.58 -4.09 3.24
N THR A 142 -0.17 -3.07 3.70
CA THR A 142 0.41 -1.90 4.37
C THR A 142 1.02 -2.26 5.72
N GLY A 143 0.36 -3.12 6.51
CA GLY A 143 0.91 -3.63 7.77
C GLY A 143 2.19 -4.44 7.56
N ALA A 144 2.23 -5.30 6.55
CA ALA A 144 3.43 -6.06 6.19
C ALA A 144 4.57 -5.13 5.76
N LEU A 145 4.29 -4.12 4.94
CA LEU A 145 5.28 -3.12 4.51
C LEU A 145 5.84 -2.33 5.70
N TRP A 146 4.99 -1.94 6.65
CA TRP A 146 5.43 -1.23 7.85
C TRP A 146 6.37 -2.08 8.71
N ILE A 147 6.02 -3.35 8.96
CA ILE A 147 6.87 -4.29 9.72
C ILE A 147 8.21 -4.52 9.00
N LEU A 148 8.18 -4.78 7.69
CA LEU A 148 9.38 -5.00 6.89
C LEU A 148 10.27 -3.74 6.87
N SER A 149 9.66 -2.56 6.76
CA SER A 149 10.36 -1.28 6.79
C SER A 149 11.03 -1.05 8.14
N PHE A 150 10.35 -1.35 9.25
CA PHE A 150 10.91 -1.26 10.59
C PHE A 150 12.12 -2.17 10.79
N ILE A 151 12.02 -3.44 10.34
CA ILE A 151 13.13 -4.40 10.39
C ILE A 151 14.31 -3.90 9.54
N GLN A 152 14.03 -3.36 8.36
CA GLN A 152 15.07 -2.84 7.46
C GLN A 152 15.75 -1.61 8.05
N TYR A 153 15.01 -0.68 8.65
CA TYR A 153 15.57 0.51 9.27
C TYR A 153 16.55 0.17 10.41
N HIS A 154 16.24 -0.82 11.24
CA HIS A 154 17.14 -1.28 12.30
C HIS A 154 18.38 -2.03 11.81
N LYS A 155 18.38 -2.54 10.57
CA LYS A 155 19.52 -3.28 9.99
C LYS A 155 20.56 -2.39 9.32
N VAL A 156 20.22 -1.17 8.92
CA VAL A 156 21.06 -0.27 8.10
C VAL A 156 21.79 0.74 8.96
#